data_AF-A0A2N3YLP3-F1
#
_entry.id   AF-A0A2N3YLP3-F1
#
_cell.length_a   1.000
_cell.length_b   1.000
_cell.length_c   1.000
_cell.angle_alpha   90.00
_cell.angle_beta   90.00
_cell.angle_gamma   90.00
#
_symmetry.space_group_name_H-M   'P 1'
#
loop_
_entity.id
_entity.type
_entity.pdbx_description
1 polymer ?
#
loop_
_entity_poly.entity_id
_entity_poly.type
_entity_poly.pdbx_seq_one_letter_code
_entity_poly.pdbx_strand_id
1 'polypeptide(L)'
;MNAATTPVWAAGALGVAWGVALLARPEPLWRAVTGSGPHETDVLAARALGVRHLVQGAAQVAAPTHLRAVYVTVDLLHAATMLPLALRPGRRRRAGALTTAVALASAATTVAAGRAGRGARR
;
A
#
# COMPACT_ATOMS: atom_id res chain seq x y z
N MET A 1 12.19 -10.08 -16.26
CA MET A 1 12.07 -8.80 -15.52
C MET A 1 13.36 -8.01 -15.71
N ASN A 2 13.29 -6.69 -15.86
CA ASN A 2 14.48 -5.82 -15.95
C ASN A 2 14.57 -4.89 -14.73
N ALA A 3 15.71 -4.23 -14.51
CA ALA A 3 15.94 -3.37 -13.34
C ALA A 3 14.83 -2.31 -13.13
N ALA A 4 14.16 -1.87 -14.20
CA ALA A 4 13.07 -0.90 -14.14
C ALA A 4 11.69 -1.49 -13.79
N THR A 5 11.51 -2.81 -13.81
CA THR A 5 10.23 -3.50 -13.53
C THR A 5 10.28 -4.35 -12.27
N THR A 6 11.44 -4.89 -11.91
CA THR A 6 11.68 -5.62 -10.66
C THR A 6 11.13 -4.92 -9.41
N PRO A 7 11.39 -3.63 -9.16
CA PRO A 7 10.88 -2.97 -7.95
C PRO A 7 9.34 -2.87 -7.90
N VAL A 8 8.68 -2.63 -9.04
CA VAL A 8 7.21 -2.55 -9.10
C VAL A 8 6.58 -3.92 -8.89
N TRP A 9 7.16 -4.94 -9.51
CA TRP A 9 6.72 -6.32 -9.32
C TRP A 9 6.88 -6.77 -7.87
N ALA A 10 8.03 -6.49 -7.25
CA ALA A 10 8.31 -6.84 -5.87
C ALA A 10 7.35 -6.11 -4.91
N ALA A 11 7.10 -4.82 -5.14
CA ALA A 11 6.09 -4.06 -4.40
C ALA A 11 4.70 -4.68 -4.57
N GLY A 12 4.34 -5.12 -5.77
CA GLY A 12 3.07 -5.79 -6.05
C GLY A 12 2.93 -7.13 -5.33
N ALA A 13 3.96 -7.98 -5.37
CA ALA A 13 3.98 -9.27 -4.68
C ALA A 13 3.89 -9.11 -3.16
N LEU A 14 4.63 -8.15 -2.58
CA LEU A 14 4.53 -7.80 -1.16
C LEU A 14 3.14 -7.26 -0.82
N GLY A 15 2.57 -6.42 -1.69
CA GLY A 15 1.20 -5.92 -1.58
C GLY A 15 0.18 -7.06 -1.54
N VAL A 16 0.29 -8.04 -2.44
CA VAL A 16 -0.59 -9.22 -2.44
C VAL A 16 -0.47 -9.98 -1.12
N ALA A 17 0.76 -10.31 -0.69
CA ALA A 17 0.98 -11.03 0.56
C ALA A 17 0.39 -10.28 1.77
N TRP A 18 0.60 -8.97 1.82
CA TRP A 18 0.05 -8.11 2.87
C TRP A 18 -1.49 -8.04 2.82
N GLY A 19 -2.07 -7.98 1.62
CA GLY A 19 -3.50 -8.01 1.40
C GLY A 19 -4.14 -9.30 1.90
N VAL A 20 -3.53 -10.46 1.62
CA VAL A 20 -3.95 -11.76 2.17
C VAL A 20 -3.88 -11.74 3.69
N ALA A 21 -2.78 -11.25 4.28
CA ALA A 21 -2.61 -11.21 5.72
C ALA A 21 -3.71 -10.37 6.41
N LEU A 22 -4.04 -9.19 5.86
CA LEU A 22 -5.11 -8.32 6.35
C LEU A 22 -6.49 -8.96 6.27
N LEU A 23 -6.77 -9.74 5.22
CA LEU A 23 -8.05 -10.43 5.07
C LEU A 23 -8.18 -11.65 5.98
N ALA A 24 -7.10 -12.42 6.11
CA ALA A 24 -7.09 -13.65 6.90
C ALA A 24 -7.04 -13.38 8.40
N ARG A 25 -6.32 -12.34 8.83
CA ARG A 25 -6.01 -12.06 10.25
C ARG A 25 -6.07 -10.56 10.59
N PRO A 26 -7.22 -9.87 10.37
CA PRO A 26 -7.31 -8.43 10.61
C PRO A 26 -7.11 -8.04 12.08
N GLU A 27 -7.68 -8.78 13.03
CA GLU A 27 -7.63 -8.43 14.46
C GLU A 27 -6.24 -8.60 15.07
N PRO A 28 -5.51 -9.70 14.83
CA PRO A 28 -4.12 -9.83 15.30
C PRO A 28 -3.21 -8.73 14.75
N LEU A 29 -3.32 -8.40 13.46
CA LEU A 29 -2.53 -7.35 12.84
C LEU A 29 -2.86 -5.96 13.41
N TRP A 30 -4.14 -5.69 13.63
CA TRP A 30 -4.57 -4.45 14.28
C TRP A 30 -3.96 -4.30 15.68
N ARG A 31 -4.01 -5.36 16.49
CA ARG A 31 -3.41 -5.36 17.84
C ARG A 31 -1.90 -5.15 17.78
N ALA A 32 -1.21 -5.78 16.83
CA ALA A 32 0.22 -5.61 16.64
C ALA A 32 0.61 -4.15 16.33
N VAL A 33 -0.20 -3.44 15.55
CA VAL A 33 0.07 -2.05 15.17
C VAL A 33 -0.35 -1.05 16.25
N THR A 34 -1.53 -1.24 16.82
CA THR A 34 -2.14 -0.23 17.71
C THR A 34 -1.91 -0.50 19.19
N GLY A 35 -1.58 -1.74 19.56
CA GLY A 35 -1.52 -2.19 20.95
C GLY A 35 -2.89 -2.39 21.61
N SER A 36 -3.99 -2.30 20.84
CA SER A 36 -5.36 -2.37 21.36
C SER A 36 -6.26 -3.22 20.45
N GLY A 37 -7.39 -3.70 20.97
CA GLY A 37 -8.37 -4.44 20.17
C GLY A 37 -9.07 -3.56 19.14
N PRO A 38 -9.40 -4.08 17.94
CA PRO A 38 -10.19 -3.34 16.95
C PRO A 38 -11.67 -3.27 17.34
N HIS A 39 -12.33 -2.20 16.91
CA HIS A 39 -13.79 -2.18 16.78
C HIS A 39 -14.21 -2.83 15.45
N GLU A 40 -15.48 -3.15 15.27
CA GLU A 40 -15.99 -3.72 14.01
C GLU A 40 -15.66 -2.86 12.78
N THR A 41 -15.75 -1.53 12.90
CA THR A 41 -15.38 -0.60 11.83
C THR A 41 -13.88 -0.63 11.51
N ASP A 42 -13.03 -0.94 12.50
CA ASP A 42 -11.59 -1.09 12.31
C ASP A 42 -11.27 -2.39 11.55
N VAL A 43 -11.99 -3.47 11.84
CA VAL A 43 -11.90 -4.75 11.10
C VAL A 43 -12.34 -4.56 9.66
N LEU A 44 -13.45 -3.87 9.43
CA LEU A 44 -13.94 -3.59 8.07
C LEU A 44 -12.92 -2.74 7.29
N ALA A 45 -12.35 -1.72 7.91
CA ALA A 45 -11.31 -0.90 7.31
C ALA A 45 -10.05 -1.73 6.97
N ALA A 46 -9.63 -2.63 7.86
CA ALA A 46 -8.50 -3.53 7.61
C ALA A 46 -8.76 -4.47 6.44
N ARG A 47 -9.97 -5.02 6.32
CA ARG A 47 -10.37 -5.86 5.18
C ARG A 47 -10.42 -5.07 3.87
N ALA A 48 -11.00 -3.87 3.88
CA ALA A 48 -11.03 -2.99 2.72
C ALA A 48 -9.62 -2.62 2.25
N LEU A 49 -8.72 -2.33 3.20
CA LEU A 49 -7.30 -2.12 2.92
C LEU A 49 -6.65 -3.39 2.34
N GLY A 50 -7.00 -4.57 2.86
CA GLY A 50 -6.54 -5.85 2.34
C GLY A 50 -6.95 -6.09 0.88
N VAL A 51 -8.23 -5.86 0.54
CA VAL A 51 -8.74 -5.94 -0.85
C VAL A 51 -7.98 -4.98 -1.75
N ARG A 52 -7.78 -3.73 -1.33
CA ARG A 52 -7.01 -2.73 -2.09
C ARG A 52 -5.61 -3.24 -2.40
N HIS A 53 -4.90 -3.76 -1.41
CA HIS A 53 -3.54 -4.27 -1.60
C HIS A 53 -3.50 -5.49 -2.53
N LEU A 54 -4.49 -6.38 -2.48
CA LEU A 54 -4.64 -7.47 -3.44
C LEU A 54 -4.83 -6.97 -4.86
N VAL A 55 -5.80 -6.07 -5.07
CA VAL A 55 -6.15 -5.55 -6.41
C VAL A 55 -4.97 -4.78 -7.00
N GLN A 56 -4.40 -3.84 -6.24
CA GLN A 56 -3.27 -3.04 -6.71
C GLN A 56 -2.02 -3.90 -6.90
N GLY A 57 -1.74 -4.83 -5.99
CA GLY A 57 -0.59 -5.71 -6.08
C GLY A 57 -0.68 -6.67 -7.27
N ALA A 58 -1.84 -7.26 -7.52
CA ALA A 58 -2.09 -8.09 -8.70
C ALA A 58 -1.92 -7.28 -9.99
N ALA A 59 -2.42 -6.04 -10.04
CA ALA A 59 -2.21 -5.15 -11.18
C ALA A 59 -0.73 -4.81 -11.38
N GLN A 60 0.01 -4.49 -10.31
CA GLN A 60 1.45 -4.22 -10.36
C GLN A 60 2.27 -5.43 -10.85
N VAL A 61 1.86 -6.65 -10.50
CA VAL A 61 2.47 -7.90 -10.98
C VAL A 61 2.14 -8.16 -12.45
N ALA A 62 0.86 -8.02 -12.85
CA ALA A 62 0.39 -8.33 -14.20
C ALA A 62 0.76 -7.25 -15.23
N ALA A 63 0.79 -5.98 -14.82
CA ALA A 63 1.02 -4.82 -15.67
C ALA A 63 1.96 -3.79 -14.98
N PRO A 64 3.25 -4.14 -14.78
CA PRO A 64 4.21 -3.31 -14.03
C PRO A 64 4.56 -1.96 -14.70
N THR A 65 4.23 -1.77 -15.97
CA THR A 65 4.56 -0.58 -16.77
C THR A 65 3.36 0.24 -17.21
N HIS A 66 2.26 -0.40 -17.60
CA HIS A 66 1.16 0.26 -18.31
C HIS A 66 0.30 1.17 -17.42
N LEU A 67 0.15 0.83 -16.13
CA LEU A 67 -0.76 1.53 -15.21
C LEU A 67 -0.04 2.31 -14.10
N ARG A 68 1.25 2.62 -14.29
CA ARG A 68 2.08 3.28 -13.26
C ARG A 68 1.47 4.58 -12.73
N ALA A 69 0.95 5.42 -13.63
CA ALA A 69 0.31 6.68 -13.25
C ALA A 69 -0.91 6.43 -12.34
N VAL A 70 -1.72 5.43 -12.67
CA VAL A 70 -2.89 5.03 -11.87
C VAL A 70 -2.46 4.56 -10.48
N TYR A 71 -1.45 3.70 -10.37
CA TYR A 71 -0.94 3.22 -9.07
C TYR A 71 -0.49 4.38 -8.17
N VAL A 72 0.30 5.29 -8.73
CA VAL A 72 0.79 6.47 -8.01
C VAL A 72 -0.36 7.36 -7.55
N THR A 73 -1.34 7.64 -8.43
CA THR A 73 -2.50 8.46 -8.08
C THR A 73 -3.31 7.83 -6.94
N VAL A 74 -3.59 6.53 -7.03
CA VAL A 74 -4.36 5.80 -6.00
C VAL A 74 -3.62 5.79 -4.66
N ASP A 75 -2.30 5.65 -4.66
CA ASP A 75 -1.47 5.70 -3.46
C ASP A 75 -1.41 7.09 -2.84
N LEU A 76 -1.25 8.14 -3.65
CA LEU A 76 -1.24 9.52 -3.14
C LEU A 76 -2.60 9.93 -2.56
N LEU A 77 -3.70 9.58 -3.23
CA LEU A 77 -5.06 9.84 -2.71
C LEU A 77 -5.28 9.13 -1.38
N HIS A 78 -4.84 7.88 -1.26
CA HIS A 78 -4.94 7.15 -0.01
C HIS A 78 -4.14 7.78 1.11
N ALA A 79 -2.87 8.10 0.84
CA ALA A 79 -2.01 8.79 1.78
C ALA A 79 -2.67 10.08 2.25
N ALA A 80 -3.23 10.89 1.34
CA ALA A 80 -3.93 12.12 1.68
C ALA A 80 -5.16 11.87 2.58
N THR A 81 -5.96 10.85 2.32
CA THR A 81 -7.13 10.52 3.16
C THR A 81 -6.76 9.95 4.53
N MET A 82 -5.60 9.31 4.65
CA MET A 82 -5.12 8.68 5.89
C MET A 82 -4.27 9.62 6.75
N LEU A 83 -3.68 10.65 6.15
CA LEU A 83 -2.84 11.64 6.82
C LEU A 83 -3.54 12.31 8.02
N PRO A 84 -4.84 12.70 7.96
CA PRO A 84 -5.53 13.22 9.14
C PRO A 84 -5.56 12.24 10.32
N LEU A 85 -5.71 10.93 10.06
CA LEU A 85 -5.65 9.91 11.10
C LEU A 85 -4.22 9.77 11.66
N ALA A 86 -3.20 9.90 10.81
CA ALA A 86 -1.80 9.83 11.23
C ALA A 86 -1.37 11.01 12.12
N LEU A 87 -1.95 12.19 11.91
CA LEU A 87 -1.59 13.41 12.63
C LEU A 87 -2.38 13.62 13.92
N ARG A 88 -3.63 13.15 13.98
CA ARG A 88 -4.48 13.34 15.16
C ARG A 88 -4.15 12.32 16.25
N PRO A 89 -3.98 12.74 17.51
CA PRO A 89 -3.92 11.83 18.64
C PRO A 89 -5.18 10.96 18.70
N GLY A 90 -5.01 9.66 18.96
CA GLY A 90 -6.14 8.74 19.08
C GLY A 90 -5.76 7.30 18.75
N ARG A 91 -6.72 6.39 18.97
CA ARG A 91 -6.54 4.94 18.79
C ARG A 91 -6.09 4.55 17.37
N ARG A 92 -6.53 5.31 16.36
CA ARG A 92 -6.23 5.03 14.94
C ARG A 92 -4.93 5.65 14.45
N ARG A 93 -4.20 6.41 15.29
CA ARG A 93 -3.02 7.17 14.88
C ARG A 93 -1.93 6.29 14.27
N ARG A 94 -1.57 5.21 14.96
CA ARG A 94 -0.51 4.28 14.50
C ARG A 94 -0.91 3.57 13.19
N ALA A 95 -2.16 3.13 13.09
CA ALA A 95 -2.68 2.52 11.87
C ALA A 95 -2.70 3.52 10.70
N GLY A 96 -3.17 4.74 10.93
CA GLY A 96 -3.16 5.84 9.96
C GLY A 96 -1.76 6.20 9.47
N ALA A 97 -0.81 6.31 10.39
CA ALA A 97 0.59 6.58 10.07
C ALA A 97 1.22 5.46 9.23
N LEU A 98 1.01 4.20 9.62
CA LEU A 98 1.53 3.05 8.89
C LEU A 98 0.98 2.98 7.46
N THR A 99 -0.34 3.09 7.28
CA THR A 99 -0.94 3.00 5.94
C THR A 99 -0.58 4.20 5.06
N THR A 100 -0.41 5.39 5.65
CA THR A 100 0.11 6.57 4.94
C THR A 100 1.55 6.33 4.47
N ALA A 101 2.42 5.84 5.35
CA ALA A 101 3.82 5.57 5.03
C ALA A 101 3.95 4.49 3.93
N VAL A 102 3.19 3.40 4.02
CA VAL A 102 3.18 2.33 3.02
C VAL A 102 2.73 2.86 1.65
N ALA A 103 1.68 3.68 1.61
CA ALA A 103 1.19 4.26 0.35
C ALA A 103 2.22 5.21 -0.27
N LEU A 104 2.83 6.10 0.51
CA LEU A 104 3.88 6.99 0.03
C LEU A 104 5.10 6.22 -0.48
N ALA A 105 5.52 5.17 0.24
CA ALA A 105 6.62 4.30 -0.18
C ALA A 105 6.31 3.61 -1.51
N SER A 106 5.12 3.03 -1.67
CA SER A 106 4.68 2.40 -2.93
C SER A 106 4.66 3.38 -4.11
N ALA A 107 4.13 4.60 -3.90
CA ALA A 107 4.15 5.65 -4.90
C ALA A 107 5.59 6.03 -5.29
N ALA A 108 6.47 6.24 -4.30
CA ALA A 108 7.87 6.57 -4.52
C ALA A 108 8.61 5.47 -5.31
N THR A 109 8.42 4.20 -4.94
CA THR A 109 8.98 3.04 -5.65
C THR A 109 8.54 3.02 -7.11
N THR A 110 7.25 3.23 -7.37
CA THR A 110 6.69 3.24 -8.73
C THR A 110 7.24 4.39 -9.57
N VAL A 111 7.37 5.59 -8.99
CA VAL A 111 7.96 6.76 -9.66
C VAL A 111 9.44 6.54 -9.94
N ALA A 112 10.21 6.03 -8.98
CA ALA A 112 11.64 5.76 -9.13
C ALA A 112 11.90 4.73 -10.25
N ALA A 113 11.12 3.65 -10.28
CA ALA A 113 11.15 2.65 -11.33
C ALA A 113 10.84 3.24 -12.72
N GLY A 114 9.89 4.18 -12.79
CA GLY A 114 9.56 4.94 -14.00
C GLY A 114 10.65 5.89 -14.47
N ARG A 115 11.43 6.47 -13.57
CA ARG A 115 12.59 7.31 -13.90
C ARG A 115 13.77 6.46 -14.40
N ALA A 116 14.09 5.37 -13.72
CA ALA A 116 15.15 4.44 -14.11
C ALA A 116 14.93 3.87 -15.52
N GLY A 117 13.69 3.47 -15.84
CA GLY A 117 13.34 2.96 -17.17
C GLY A 117 13.39 3.99 -18.30
N ARG A 118 13.32 5.30 -17.99
CA ARG A 118 13.50 6.38 -18.98
C ARG A 118 14.97 6.71 -19.21
N GLY A 119 15.79 6.68 -18.16
CA GLY A 119 17.24 6.87 -18.28
C GLY A 119 17.93 5.80 -19.11
N ALA A 120 17.48 4.53 -18.99
CA ALA A 120 18.02 3.42 -19.77
C ALA A 120 17.60 3.38 -21.25
N ARG A 121 16.71 4.29 -21.69
CA ARG A 121 16.24 4.39 -23.10
C ARG A 121 16.85 5.59 -23.84
N ARG A 122 17.63 6.42 -23.17
CA ARG A 122 18.41 7.50 -23.75
C ARG A 122 19.85 7.02 -23.94
#